data_AF-A0A9C8K6T9-F1
#
_entry.id   AF-A0A9C8K6T9-F1
#
_cell.length_a   1.000
_cell.length_b   1.000
_cell.length_c   1.000
_cell.angle_alpha   90.00
_cell.angle_beta   90.00
_cell.angle_gamma   90.00
#
_symmetry.space_group_name_H-M   'P 1'
#
loop_
_entity.id
_entity.type
_entity.pdbx_description
1 polymer ?
#
loop_
_entity_poly.entity_id
_entity_poly.type
_entity_poly.pdbx_seq_one_letter_code
_entity_poly.pdbx_strand_id
1 'polypeptide(L)'
;EGTATDASDLILRNPQYGMDIANTLKNMPLAQHTYYGIVLDSVSEGWTPELHDEYFKWFYKAFSFKAGRSYIGFIDKARQSALSQVPKNKFEYYNTISGDSLLGSSGNELVQKAVQPEGPGKDWEVEDATELLADGLQGRNFEDGKNMYAATTCVTCHAIRGEGENIGPDLTQLGTRFTPEDMLEAIVEPSKTISDQYNSTEFSLKNGQTVVGRLISEDDTNFIISQNPYAPDLTRKIAKTEVTDQQMASVSLMPPGLINRLNEDEVRDLLAYLKAGGNPDNPIYTSDENQDAASR
;
A
#
# COMPACT_ATOMS: atom_id res chain seq x y z
N GLU A 1 0.13 -35.96 -16.88
CA GLU A 1 0.78 -35.28 -15.74
C GLU A 1 0.62 -33.79 -15.96
N GLY A 2 -0.25 -33.15 -15.17
CA GLY A 2 -0.63 -31.75 -15.35
C GLY A 2 -0.49 -31.03 -14.02
N THR A 3 0.51 -30.19 -13.89
CA THR A 3 0.70 -29.27 -12.76
C THR A 3 1.47 -28.05 -13.26
N ALA A 4 0.97 -26.87 -12.90
CA ALA A 4 1.30 -25.53 -13.39
C ALA A 4 0.68 -25.19 -14.75
N THR A 5 -0.52 -24.60 -14.72
CA THR A 5 -0.89 -23.54 -15.66
C THR A 5 0.26 -22.54 -15.68
N ASP A 6 0.97 -22.50 -16.80
CA ASP A 6 2.15 -21.66 -17.00
C ASP A 6 1.78 -20.20 -16.68
N ALA A 7 2.59 -19.50 -15.89
CA ALA A 7 2.32 -18.12 -15.51
C ALA A 7 2.13 -17.20 -16.74
N SER A 8 2.70 -17.59 -17.89
CA SER A 8 2.48 -16.95 -19.19
C SER A 8 1.03 -17.00 -19.68
N ASP A 9 0.28 -18.07 -19.39
CA ASP A 9 -1.13 -18.17 -19.77
C ASP A 9 -2.03 -17.26 -18.91
N LEU A 10 -1.66 -17.00 -17.66
CA LEU A 10 -2.35 -16.05 -16.80
C LEU A 10 -2.07 -14.60 -17.22
N ILE A 11 -0.86 -14.31 -17.69
CA ILE A 11 -0.46 -13.01 -18.21
C ILE A 11 -1.29 -12.61 -19.44
N LEU A 12 -1.62 -13.57 -20.31
CA LEU A 12 -2.35 -13.30 -21.56
C LEU A 12 -3.87 -13.13 -21.37
N ARG A 13 -4.44 -13.51 -20.22
CA ARG A 13 -5.90 -13.49 -19.99
C ARG A 13 -6.47 -12.13 -19.59
N ASN A 14 -5.63 -11.23 -19.08
CA ASN A 14 -6.00 -9.86 -18.79
C ASN A 14 -4.78 -8.96 -19.00
N PRO A 15 -4.75 -8.10 -20.04
CA PRO A 15 -3.58 -7.28 -20.36
C PRO A 15 -3.13 -6.39 -19.20
N GLN A 16 -4.07 -5.90 -18.39
CA GLN A 16 -3.75 -4.99 -17.28
C GLN A 16 -3.06 -5.76 -16.13
N TYR A 17 -3.69 -6.85 -15.67
CA TYR A 17 -3.16 -7.66 -14.57
C TYR A 17 -1.95 -8.52 -14.98
N GLY A 18 -1.93 -8.95 -16.23
CA GLY A 18 -0.85 -9.76 -16.78
C GLY A 18 0.46 -9.00 -16.89
N MET A 19 0.41 -7.72 -17.26
CA MET A 19 1.62 -6.89 -17.31
C MET A 19 2.20 -6.61 -15.91
N ASP A 20 1.36 -6.54 -14.87
CA ASP A 20 1.83 -6.48 -13.48
C ASP A 20 2.55 -7.75 -13.05
N ILE A 21 2.01 -8.92 -13.41
CA ILE A 21 2.66 -10.21 -13.16
C ILE A 21 3.99 -10.28 -13.92
N ALA A 22 4.02 -9.88 -15.20
CA ALA A 22 5.24 -9.89 -16.02
C ALA A 22 6.33 -8.95 -15.45
N ASN A 23 5.96 -7.74 -15.03
CA ASN A 23 6.89 -6.80 -14.41
C ASN A 23 7.39 -7.30 -13.05
N THR A 24 6.55 -7.98 -12.28
CA THR A 24 6.96 -8.64 -11.04
C THR A 24 7.97 -9.75 -11.33
N LEU A 25 7.71 -10.63 -12.31
CA LEU A 25 8.62 -11.71 -12.68
C LEU A 25 9.98 -11.20 -13.18
N LYS A 26 10.01 -10.10 -13.92
CA LYS A 26 11.26 -9.49 -14.42
C LYS A 26 12.16 -8.94 -13.30
N ASN A 27 11.54 -8.44 -12.22
CA ASN A 27 12.24 -7.75 -11.13
C ASN A 27 12.28 -8.58 -9.83
N MET A 28 11.87 -9.85 -9.89
CA MET A 28 11.82 -10.76 -8.76
C MET A 28 13.24 -11.07 -8.25
N PRO A 29 13.46 -11.09 -6.92
CA PRO A 29 14.75 -11.50 -6.37
C PRO A 29 15.07 -12.96 -6.73
N LEU A 30 16.36 -13.26 -6.93
CA LEU A 30 16.81 -14.65 -7.12
C LEU A 30 16.46 -15.49 -5.89
N ALA A 31 15.63 -16.52 -6.07
CA ALA A 31 15.12 -17.35 -4.99
C ALA A 31 16.23 -17.95 -4.10
N GLN A 32 17.37 -18.32 -4.69
CA GLN A 32 18.51 -18.84 -3.97
C GLN A 32 19.13 -17.80 -3.01
N HIS A 33 19.21 -16.53 -3.43
CA HIS A 33 19.74 -15.48 -2.57
C HIS A 33 18.78 -15.19 -1.42
N THR A 34 17.48 -15.15 -1.69
CA THR A 34 16.46 -15.00 -0.64
C THR A 34 16.52 -16.14 0.35
N TYR A 35 16.68 -17.38 -0.11
CA TYR A 35 16.86 -18.55 0.76
C TYR A 35 18.06 -18.38 1.70
N TYR A 36 19.23 -18.03 1.17
CA TYR A 36 20.42 -17.79 2.00
C TYR A 36 20.25 -16.62 2.96
N GLY A 37 19.59 -15.54 2.52
CA GLY A 37 19.23 -14.41 3.36
C GLY A 37 18.48 -14.82 4.64
N ILE A 38 17.61 -15.82 4.54
CA ILE A 38 16.80 -16.33 5.65
C ILE A 38 17.59 -17.32 6.51
N VAL A 39 18.18 -18.36 5.91
CA VAL A 39 18.69 -19.50 6.70
C VAL A 39 20.01 -19.23 7.41
N LEU A 40 20.79 -18.26 6.94
CA LEU A 40 22.11 -17.95 7.49
C LEU A 40 22.02 -17.26 8.86
N ASP A 41 20.86 -16.74 9.27
CA ASP A 41 20.67 -16.13 10.60
C ASP A 41 20.91 -17.12 11.76
N SER A 42 20.69 -18.42 11.50
CA SER A 42 20.81 -19.51 12.46
C SER A 42 22.23 -20.08 12.56
N VAL A 43 23.14 -19.66 11.68
CA VAL A 43 24.51 -20.16 11.61
C VAL A 43 25.38 -19.40 12.61
N SER A 44 26.02 -20.12 13.54
CA SER A 44 26.83 -19.54 14.63
C SER A 44 28.33 -19.66 14.42
N GLU A 45 28.79 -20.45 13.44
CA GLU A 45 30.20 -20.70 13.16
C GLU A 45 30.56 -20.29 11.72
N GLY A 46 31.85 -19.98 11.48
CA GLY A 46 32.35 -19.68 10.14
C GLY A 46 32.19 -18.24 9.67
N TRP A 47 31.57 -17.36 10.48
CA TRP A 47 31.48 -15.94 10.18
C TRP A 47 32.81 -15.21 10.36
N THR A 48 33.25 -14.51 9.32
CA THR A 48 34.21 -13.42 9.44
C THR A 48 33.48 -12.08 9.45
N PRO A 49 34.08 -10.99 9.97
CA PRO A 49 33.48 -9.66 9.91
C PRO A 49 33.05 -9.26 8.49
N GLU A 50 33.85 -9.61 7.48
CA GLU A 50 33.60 -9.30 6.06
C GLU A 50 32.38 -10.06 5.52
N LEU A 51 32.24 -11.35 5.86
CA LEU A 51 31.08 -12.15 5.45
C LEU A 51 29.80 -11.64 6.10
N HIS A 52 29.88 -11.24 7.37
CA HIS A 52 28.73 -10.69 8.10
C HIS A 52 28.29 -9.34 7.51
N ASP A 53 29.26 -8.51 7.11
CA ASP A 53 29.03 -7.28 6.37
C ASP A 53 28.32 -7.52 5.03
N GLU A 54 28.80 -8.49 4.25
CA GLU A 54 28.19 -8.86 2.96
C GLU A 54 26.75 -9.34 3.15
N TYR A 55 26.54 -10.20 4.16
CA TYR A 55 25.22 -10.70 4.53
C TYR A 55 24.25 -9.57 4.91
N PHE A 56 24.66 -8.61 5.76
CA PHE A 56 23.79 -7.50 6.11
C PHE A 56 23.58 -6.49 4.96
N LYS A 57 24.60 -6.22 4.13
CA LYS A 57 24.45 -5.39 2.92
C LYS A 57 23.51 -6.01 1.89
N TRP A 58 23.39 -7.34 1.88
CA TRP A 58 22.43 -8.01 1.02
C TRP A 58 20.99 -7.60 1.35
N PHE A 59 20.62 -7.43 2.63
CA PHE A 59 19.27 -6.96 3.00
C PHE A 59 18.95 -5.58 2.42
N TYR A 60 19.92 -4.65 2.46
CA TYR A 60 19.77 -3.32 1.84
C TYR A 60 19.44 -3.45 0.35
N LYS A 61 20.17 -4.31 -0.36
CA LYS A 61 19.91 -4.60 -1.78
C LYS A 61 18.58 -5.32 -1.98
N ALA A 62 18.21 -6.22 -1.06
CA ALA A 62 16.99 -7.01 -1.12
C ALA A 62 15.74 -6.12 -1.15
N PHE A 63 15.77 -4.98 -0.46
CA PHE A 63 14.70 -3.98 -0.48
C PHE A 63 14.51 -3.26 -1.82
N SER A 64 15.46 -3.33 -2.75
CA SER A 64 15.28 -2.76 -4.11
C SER A 64 14.52 -3.67 -5.08
N PHE A 65 14.37 -4.96 -4.74
CA PHE A 65 13.67 -5.89 -5.62
C PHE A 65 12.16 -5.71 -5.52
N LYS A 66 11.46 -5.96 -6.62
CA LYS A 66 10.00 -5.96 -6.64
C LYS A 66 9.51 -7.40 -6.60
N ALA A 67 8.84 -7.75 -5.52
CA ALA A 67 8.03 -8.96 -5.42
C ALA A 67 6.70 -8.59 -4.78
N GLY A 68 5.76 -9.55 -4.71
CA GLY A 68 4.42 -9.29 -4.19
C GLY A 68 4.42 -8.61 -2.81
N ARG A 69 3.31 -7.98 -2.45
CA ARG A 69 3.13 -7.11 -1.27
C ARG A 69 3.88 -7.52 0.01
N SER A 70 3.83 -8.79 0.39
CA SER A 70 4.45 -9.27 1.64
C SER A 70 5.99 -9.33 1.61
N TYR A 71 6.61 -9.06 0.47
CA TYR A 71 8.04 -9.23 0.29
C TYR A 71 8.88 -8.34 1.20
N ILE A 72 8.62 -7.04 1.26
CA ILE A 72 9.41 -6.11 2.07
C ILE A 72 9.34 -6.50 3.55
N GLY A 73 8.14 -6.70 4.09
CA GLY A 73 7.96 -7.16 5.47
C GLY A 73 8.58 -8.54 5.75
N PHE A 74 8.59 -9.44 4.77
CA PHE A 74 9.26 -10.74 4.91
C PHE A 74 10.79 -10.59 4.99
N ILE A 75 11.38 -9.76 4.12
CA ILE A 75 12.80 -9.43 4.15
C ILE A 75 13.17 -8.72 5.45
N ASP A 76 12.35 -7.77 5.92
CA ASP A 76 12.60 -7.08 7.18
C ASP A 76 12.50 -8.04 8.39
N LYS A 77 11.51 -8.94 8.42
CA LYS A 77 11.43 -9.97 9.48
C LYS A 77 12.68 -10.85 9.53
N ALA A 78 13.18 -11.29 8.37
CA ALA A 78 14.44 -12.04 8.29
C ALA A 78 15.62 -11.18 8.75
N ARG A 79 15.67 -9.89 8.37
CA ARG A 79 16.68 -8.93 8.81
C ARG A 79 16.68 -8.74 10.33
N GLN A 80 15.50 -8.59 10.95
CA GLN A 80 15.34 -8.46 12.40
C GLN A 80 15.75 -9.73 13.14
N SER A 81 15.42 -10.90 12.60
CA SER A 81 15.89 -12.19 13.11
C SER A 81 17.41 -12.26 13.13
N ALA A 82 18.06 -11.92 12.01
CA ALA A 82 19.52 -11.82 11.92
C ALA A 82 20.12 -10.80 12.89
N LEU A 83 19.53 -9.60 13.01
CA LEU A 83 19.98 -8.56 13.93
C LEU A 83 19.90 -8.99 15.39
N SER A 84 18.93 -9.85 15.75
CA SER A 84 18.80 -10.36 17.11
C SER A 84 19.99 -11.22 17.58
N GLN A 85 20.74 -11.77 16.61
CA GLN A 85 21.94 -12.59 16.86
C GLN A 85 23.22 -11.75 16.96
N VAL A 86 23.16 -10.47 16.57
CA VAL A 86 24.30 -9.55 16.60
C VAL A 86 24.59 -9.11 18.03
N PRO A 87 25.88 -9.05 18.46
CA PRO A 87 26.24 -8.46 19.73
C PRO A 87 25.69 -7.03 19.88
N LYS A 88 25.11 -6.69 21.05
CA LYS A 88 24.43 -5.40 21.28
C LYS A 88 25.26 -4.17 20.90
N ASN A 89 26.59 -4.23 21.07
CA ASN A 89 27.50 -3.13 20.73
C ASN A 89 27.72 -2.94 19.21
N LYS A 90 27.28 -3.88 18.38
CA LYS A 90 27.34 -3.83 16.92
C LYS A 90 25.96 -3.73 16.26
N PHE A 91 24.88 -3.82 17.04
CA PHE A 91 23.51 -3.78 16.53
C PHE A 91 23.28 -2.57 15.62
N GLU A 92 23.62 -1.36 16.10
CA GLU A 92 23.37 -0.12 15.35
C GLU A 92 24.08 -0.13 13.99
N TYR A 93 25.35 -0.56 13.97
CA TYR A 93 26.13 -0.66 12.74
C TYR A 93 25.47 -1.57 11.71
N TYR A 94 25.09 -2.79 12.12
CA TYR A 94 24.46 -3.75 11.22
C TYR A 94 23.03 -3.34 10.83
N ASN A 95 22.30 -2.70 11.74
CA ASN A 95 20.98 -2.14 11.47
C ASN A 95 21.06 -1.08 10.35
N THR A 96 22.00 -0.14 10.45
CA THR A 96 22.21 0.89 9.43
C THR A 96 22.60 0.31 8.07
N ILE A 97 23.64 -0.54 8.00
CA ILE A 97 24.10 -1.06 6.69
C ILE A 97 23.11 -2.02 6.04
N SER A 98 22.14 -2.55 6.81
CA SER A 98 21.07 -3.42 6.32
C SER A 98 19.84 -2.67 5.80
N GLY A 99 19.81 -1.34 5.91
CA GLY A 99 18.79 -0.51 5.27
C GLY A 99 17.61 -0.13 6.15
N ASP A 100 17.80 0.02 7.46
CA ASP A 100 16.77 0.51 8.38
C ASP A 100 16.13 1.84 7.92
N SER A 101 16.93 2.77 7.39
CA SER A 101 16.45 4.06 6.87
C SER A 101 15.54 3.94 5.64
N LEU A 102 15.53 2.77 4.99
CA LEU A 102 14.67 2.51 3.84
C LEU A 102 13.27 2.10 4.25
N LEU A 103 13.01 1.76 5.51
CA LEU A 103 11.76 1.14 5.96
C LEU A 103 10.87 2.13 6.69
N GLY A 104 9.57 2.07 6.39
CA GLY A 104 8.54 2.78 7.14
C GLY A 104 8.42 2.22 8.56
N SER A 105 7.65 2.92 9.40
CA SER A 105 7.50 2.60 10.82
C SER A 105 6.99 1.17 11.08
N SER A 106 6.28 0.56 10.13
CA SER A 106 5.75 -0.80 10.27
C SER A 106 6.73 -1.89 9.82
N GLY A 107 7.79 -1.54 9.07
CA GLY A 107 8.75 -2.47 8.47
C GLY A 107 8.20 -3.26 7.27
N ASN A 108 6.93 -3.06 6.89
CA ASN A 108 6.30 -3.75 5.76
C ASN A 108 6.40 -2.97 4.44
N GLU A 109 6.80 -1.71 4.51
CA GLU A 109 6.85 -0.76 3.42
C GLU A 109 8.18 -0.02 3.39
N LEU A 110 8.55 0.48 2.20
CA LEU A 110 9.67 1.39 2.08
C LEU A 110 9.24 2.83 2.40
N VAL A 111 10.11 3.61 3.02
CA VAL A 111 9.95 5.05 3.15
C VAL A 111 9.91 5.65 1.74
N GLN A 112 8.74 6.05 1.30
CA GLN A 112 8.63 6.92 0.13
C GLN A 112 8.99 8.33 0.56
N LYS A 113 10.13 8.85 0.09
CA LYS A 113 10.42 10.29 0.13
C LYS A 113 9.50 10.98 -0.88
N ALA A 114 8.23 11.09 -0.54
CA ALA A 114 7.25 11.79 -1.36
C ALA A 114 7.63 13.28 -1.45
N VAL A 115 7.66 13.81 -2.66
CA VAL A 115 7.65 15.26 -2.87
C VAL A 115 6.42 15.81 -2.16
N GLN A 116 6.63 16.82 -1.31
CA GLN A 116 5.54 17.41 -0.54
C GLN A 116 4.71 18.34 -1.44
N PRO A 117 3.41 18.51 -1.13
CA PRO A 117 2.56 19.40 -1.91
C PRO A 117 3.08 20.84 -1.90
N GLU A 118 3.05 21.50 -3.06
CA GLU A 118 3.36 22.90 -3.27
C GLU A 118 2.25 23.81 -2.75
N GLY A 119 0.99 23.42 -2.93
CA GLY A 119 -0.17 24.23 -2.58
C GLY A 119 -0.33 25.49 -3.47
N PRO A 120 -1.16 26.47 -3.07
CA PRO A 120 -1.93 26.50 -1.84
C PRO A 120 -3.01 25.41 -1.81
N GLY A 121 -3.17 24.79 -0.65
CA GLY A 121 -4.28 23.89 -0.39
C GLY A 121 -5.56 24.64 -0.02
N LYS A 122 -6.70 23.96 -0.14
CA LYS A 122 -8.01 24.43 0.34
C LYS A 122 -8.82 23.27 0.91
N ASP A 123 -9.93 23.59 1.58
CA ASP A 123 -10.93 22.58 1.92
C ASP A 123 -11.70 22.21 0.65
N TRP A 124 -11.40 21.02 0.12
CA TRP A 124 -12.03 20.53 -1.11
C TRP A 124 -13.45 20.03 -0.82
N GLU A 125 -14.39 20.42 -1.67
CA GLU A 125 -15.79 20.00 -1.60
C GLU A 125 -16.19 19.21 -2.86
N VAL A 126 -17.30 18.47 -2.80
CA VAL A 126 -17.77 17.68 -3.96
C VAL A 126 -18.15 18.60 -5.12
N GLU A 127 -18.63 19.80 -4.80
CA GLU A 127 -19.01 20.86 -5.72
C GLU A 127 -17.83 21.37 -6.56
N ASP A 128 -16.61 21.31 -6.02
CA ASP A 128 -15.38 21.71 -6.74
C ASP A 128 -15.09 20.79 -7.94
N ALA A 129 -15.64 19.57 -7.96
CA ALA A 129 -15.38 18.58 -9.01
C ALA A 129 -15.65 19.12 -10.42
N THR A 130 -16.72 19.90 -10.57
CA THR A 130 -17.16 20.41 -11.88
C THR A 130 -16.13 21.35 -12.49
N GLU A 131 -15.60 22.28 -11.69
CA GLU A 131 -14.58 23.23 -12.14
C GLU A 131 -13.22 22.55 -12.28
N LEU A 132 -12.87 21.69 -11.32
CA LEU A 132 -11.60 20.99 -11.32
C LEU A 132 -11.43 20.08 -12.54
N LEU A 133 -12.50 19.42 -12.98
CA LEU A 133 -12.46 18.40 -14.04
C LEU A 133 -12.93 18.90 -15.40
N ALA A 134 -13.26 20.20 -15.54
CA ALA A 134 -13.80 20.78 -16.76
C ALA A 134 -12.89 20.55 -18.00
N ASP A 135 -11.57 20.65 -17.81
CA ASP A 135 -10.57 20.44 -18.86
C ASP A 135 -10.13 18.97 -19.00
N GLY A 136 -10.74 18.08 -18.23
CA GLY A 136 -10.35 16.68 -18.15
C GLY A 136 -9.00 16.44 -17.48
N LEU A 137 -8.52 15.20 -17.58
CA LEU A 137 -7.29 14.73 -16.93
C LEU A 137 -6.17 14.38 -17.92
N GLN A 138 -6.25 14.82 -19.17
CA GLN A 138 -5.24 14.50 -20.18
C GLN A 138 -3.97 15.33 -19.99
N GLY A 139 -2.82 14.76 -20.36
CA GLY A 139 -1.51 15.42 -20.29
C GLY A 139 -0.99 15.67 -18.87
N ARG A 140 -1.54 14.98 -17.87
CA ARG A 140 -1.12 15.08 -16.46
C ARG A 140 0.21 14.39 -16.21
N ASN A 141 0.83 14.65 -15.05
CA ASN A 141 2.14 14.07 -14.74
C ASN A 141 2.01 12.84 -13.84
N PHE A 142 2.52 11.70 -14.34
CA PHE A 142 2.52 10.43 -13.61
C PHE A 142 3.30 10.51 -12.28
N GLU A 143 4.50 11.09 -12.28
CA GLU A 143 5.35 11.12 -11.08
C GLU A 143 4.78 12.07 -10.03
N ASP A 144 4.20 13.19 -10.45
CA ASP A 144 3.55 14.13 -9.53
C ASP A 144 2.32 13.49 -8.89
N GLY A 145 1.47 12.82 -9.68
CA GLY A 145 0.33 12.07 -9.15
C GLY A 145 0.73 10.93 -8.20
N LYS A 146 1.82 10.21 -8.51
CA LYS A 146 2.39 9.20 -7.60
C LYS A 146 2.90 9.82 -6.31
N ASN A 147 3.57 10.97 -6.38
CA ASN A 147 4.04 11.70 -5.21
C ASN A 147 2.87 12.20 -4.36
N MET A 148 1.80 12.71 -4.96
CA MET A 148 0.61 13.16 -4.24
C MET A 148 -0.11 11.99 -3.56
N TYR A 149 -0.19 10.83 -4.21
CA TYR A 149 -0.73 9.60 -3.62
C TYR A 149 0.03 9.20 -2.34
N ALA A 150 1.35 9.36 -2.35
CA ALA A 150 2.20 9.09 -1.19
C ALA A 150 2.10 10.18 -0.12
N ALA A 151 2.17 11.45 -0.51
CA ALA A 151 2.18 12.61 0.39
C ALA A 151 0.84 12.80 1.12
N THR A 152 -0.28 12.40 0.49
CA THR A 152 -1.61 12.38 1.11
C THR A 152 -1.88 11.09 1.89
N THR A 153 -0.87 10.24 2.08
CA THR A 153 -0.88 9.01 2.88
C THR A 153 -1.77 7.88 2.35
N CYS A 154 -2.34 8.01 1.15
CA CYS A 154 -3.20 6.99 0.53
C CYS A 154 -2.51 5.62 0.44
N VAL A 155 -1.20 5.61 0.13
CA VAL A 155 -0.36 4.39 0.07
C VAL A 155 -0.34 3.58 1.37
N THR A 156 -0.58 4.22 2.51
CA THR A 156 -0.59 3.58 3.84
C THR A 156 -1.81 2.69 4.06
N CYS A 157 -2.87 2.89 3.27
CA CYS A 157 -4.11 2.12 3.39
C CYS A 157 -4.46 1.37 2.12
N HIS A 158 -4.06 1.88 0.95
CA HIS A 158 -4.45 1.38 -0.36
C HIS A 158 -3.25 0.89 -1.16
N ALA A 159 -3.48 -0.18 -1.91
CA ALA A 159 -2.51 -0.73 -2.84
C ALA A 159 -2.85 -0.32 -4.28
N ILE A 160 -1.81 -0.02 -5.06
CA ILE A 160 -1.87 0.17 -6.51
C ILE A 160 -0.73 -0.61 -7.14
N ARG A 161 -1.05 -1.53 -8.05
CA ARG A 161 -0.08 -2.40 -8.75
C ARG A 161 0.83 -3.15 -7.78
N GLY A 162 0.28 -3.55 -6.63
CA GLY A 162 0.99 -4.27 -5.58
C GLY A 162 1.89 -3.41 -4.68
N GLU A 163 1.96 -2.10 -4.88
CA GLU A 163 2.64 -1.14 -3.99
C GLU A 163 1.62 -0.52 -3.02
N GLY A 164 1.88 -0.57 -1.72
CA GLY A 164 1.01 -0.05 -0.65
C GLY A 164 0.37 -1.14 0.23
N GLU A 165 -0.62 -0.74 1.03
CA GLU A 165 -1.28 -1.61 2.01
C GLU A 165 -2.70 -2.06 1.61
N ASN A 166 -3.25 -3.09 2.28
CA ASN A 166 -4.61 -3.60 2.02
C ASN A 166 -5.56 -3.35 3.20
N ILE A 167 -5.42 -2.20 3.84
CA ILE A 167 -6.38 -1.77 4.87
C ILE A 167 -7.69 -1.37 4.18
N GLY A 168 -7.58 -0.59 3.11
CA GLY A 168 -8.64 -0.30 2.16
C GLY A 168 -8.57 -1.16 0.89
N PRO A 169 -9.46 -0.93 -0.08
CA PRO A 169 -9.48 -1.64 -1.36
C PRO A 169 -8.25 -1.36 -2.22
N ASP A 170 -7.87 -2.36 -3.03
CA ASP A 170 -6.91 -2.20 -4.12
C ASP A 170 -7.49 -1.26 -5.19
N LEU A 171 -6.73 -0.21 -5.53
CA LEU A 171 -7.15 0.85 -6.44
C LEU A 171 -6.60 0.68 -7.87
N THR A 172 -5.90 -0.42 -8.18
CA THR A 172 -5.30 -0.68 -9.50
C THR A 172 -6.35 -0.64 -10.62
N GLN A 173 -7.56 -1.13 -10.34
CA GLN A 173 -8.66 -1.17 -11.31
C GLN A 173 -9.73 -0.10 -11.05
N LEU A 174 -9.45 0.89 -10.18
CA LEU A 174 -10.43 1.91 -9.80
C LEU A 174 -10.96 2.66 -11.02
N GLY A 175 -10.05 3.05 -11.92
CA GLY A 175 -10.37 3.77 -13.14
C GLY A 175 -11.28 3.06 -14.14
N THR A 176 -11.46 1.74 -14.05
CA THR A 176 -12.37 1.01 -14.93
C THR A 176 -13.82 1.01 -14.43
N ARG A 177 -14.05 1.43 -13.18
CA ARG A 177 -15.34 1.33 -12.49
C ARG A 177 -15.93 2.67 -12.07
N PHE A 178 -15.08 3.67 -11.82
CA PHE A 178 -15.47 4.96 -11.28
C PHE A 178 -15.01 6.10 -12.18
N THR A 179 -15.80 7.17 -12.23
CA THR A 179 -15.40 8.43 -12.88
C THR A 179 -14.49 9.24 -11.96
N PRO A 180 -13.73 10.23 -12.47
CA PRO A 180 -12.96 11.12 -11.61
C PRO A 180 -13.80 11.86 -10.56
N GLU A 181 -15.06 12.18 -10.87
CA GLU A 181 -16.02 12.79 -9.95
C GLU A 181 -16.38 11.83 -8.81
N ASP A 182 -16.68 10.57 -9.11
CA ASP A 182 -16.93 9.53 -8.10
C ASP A 182 -15.71 9.35 -7.18
N MET A 183 -14.50 9.40 -7.75
CA MET A 183 -13.26 9.28 -6.98
C MET A 183 -13.07 10.46 -6.04
N LEU A 184 -13.30 11.68 -6.52
CA LEU A 184 -13.18 12.90 -5.72
C LEU A 184 -14.21 12.91 -4.60
N GLU A 185 -15.46 12.55 -4.88
CA GLU A 185 -16.51 12.42 -3.86
C GLU A 185 -16.10 11.42 -2.77
N ALA A 186 -15.60 10.24 -3.15
CA ALA A 186 -15.17 9.24 -2.18
C ALA A 186 -13.97 9.70 -1.32
N ILE A 187 -13.12 10.58 -1.85
CA ILE A 187 -11.97 11.14 -1.14
C ILE A 187 -12.40 12.24 -0.17
N VAL A 188 -13.31 13.12 -0.61
CA VAL A 188 -13.80 14.26 0.17
C VAL A 188 -14.80 13.82 1.24
N GLU A 189 -15.70 12.89 0.89
CA GLU A 189 -16.76 12.36 1.75
C GLU A 189 -16.60 10.84 2.01
N PRO A 190 -15.52 10.37 2.64
CA PRO A 190 -15.22 8.93 2.75
C PRO A 190 -16.25 8.14 3.57
N SER A 191 -17.09 8.81 4.37
CA SER A 191 -18.16 8.18 5.16
C SER A 191 -19.51 8.15 4.44
N LYS A 192 -19.64 8.75 3.25
CA LYS A 192 -20.89 8.76 2.47
C LYS A 192 -21.29 7.36 2.03
N THR A 193 -20.32 6.61 1.52
CA THR A 193 -20.50 5.22 1.10
C THR A 193 -19.32 4.40 1.59
N ILE A 194 -19.57 3.52 2.56
CA ILE A 194 -18.55 2.61 3.12
C ILE A 194 -18.88 1.20 2.64
N SER A 195 -17.94 0.55 1.97
CA SER A 195 -18.11 -0.85 1.57
C SER A 195 -18.13 -1.75 2.80
N ASP A 196 -19.13 -2.64 2.90
CA ASP A 196 -19.25 -3.63 3.97
C ASP A 196 -17.97 -4.44 4.21
N GLN A 197 -17.19 -4.70 3.15
CA GLN A 197 -15.93 -5.44 3.22
C GLN A 197 -14.83 -4.71 4.02
N TYR A 198 -14.88 -3.38 4.05
CA TYR A 198 -13.89 -2.51 4.68
C TYR A 198 -14.46 -1.70 5.85
N ASN A 199 -15.76 -1.82 6.11
CA ASN A 199 -16.40 -1.13 7.21
C ASN A 199 -15.95 -1.69 8.57
N SER A 200 -15.81 -0.81 9.55
CA SER A 200 -15.60 -1.23 10.94
C SER A 200 -16.92 -1.65 11.57
N THR A 201 -16.82 -2.46 12.61
CA THR A 201 -17.96 -2.82 13.45
C THR A 201 -17.86 -2.08 14.77
N GLU A 202 -18.98 -1.50 15.18
CA GLU A 202 -19.18 -0.92 16.49
C GLU A 202 -19.80 -1.98 17.42
N PHE A 203 -19.12 -2.28 18.52
CA PHE A 203 -19.56 -3.21 19.55
C PHE A 203 -19.97 -2.44 20.80
N SER A 204 -21.24 -2.50 21.15
CA SER A 204 -21.74 -2.02 22.44
C SER A 204 -21.54 -3.10 23.49
N LEU A 205 -20.89 -2.77 24.61
CA LEU A 205 -20.56 -3.72 25.68
C LEU A 205 -21.48 -3.55 26.90
N LYS A 206 -21.64 -4.64 27.68
CA LYS A 206 -22.43 -4.67 28.92
C LYS A 206 -21.97 -3.68 29.98
N ASN A 207 -20.69 -3.32 29.97
CA ASN A 207 -20.12 -2.34 30.87
C ASN A 207 -20.39 -0.87 30.45
N GLY A 208 -21.16 -0.67 29.36
CA GLY A 208 -21.50 0.65 28.81
C GLY A 208 -20.43 1.25 27.90
N GLN A 209 -19.34 0.54 27.61
CA GLN A 209 -18.33 1.00 26.67
C GLN A 209 -18.70 0.62 25.23
N THR A 210 -18.30 1.47 24.30
CA THR A 210 -18.35 1.18 22.87
C THR A 210 -16.93 0.92 22.37
N VAL A 211 -16.76 -0.14 21.59
CA VAL A 211 -15.49 -0.48 20.96
C VAL A 211 -15.69 -0.52 19.45
N VAL A 212 -14.88 0.21 18.70
CA VAL A 212 -14.92 0.24 17.23
C VAL A 212 -13.66 -0.41 16.67
N GLY A 213 -13.82 -1.31 15.72
CA GLY A 213 -12.69 -1.86 14.98
C GLY A 213 -13.13 -2.74 13.82
N ARG A 214 -12.19 -3.04 12.92
CA ARG A 214 -12.40 -3.97 11.81
C ARG A 214 -12.46 -5.41 12.35
N LEU A 215 -13.53 -6.12 12.05
CA LEU A 215 -13.65 -7.54 12.37
C LEU A 215 -12.68 -8.35 11.49
N ILE A 216 -11.70 -9.01 12.11
CA ILE A 216 -10.70 -9.83 11.42
C ILE A 216 -11.18 -11.28 11.34
N SER A 217 -11.70 -11.79 12.46
CA SER A 217 -12.26 -13.14 12.56
C SER A 217 -13.13 -13.25 13.81
N GLU A 218 -13.90 -14.32 13.89
CA GLU A 218 -14.62 -14.70 15.10
C GLU A 218 -14.42 -16.19 15.40
N ASP A 219 -14.37 -16.51 16.68
CA ASP A 219 -14.45 -17.89 17.19
C ASP A 219 -15.77 -18.09 17.96
N ASP A 220 -15.96 -19.29 18.54
CA ASP A 220 -17.19 -19.63 19.28
C ASP A 220 -17.47 -18.67 20.46
N THR A 221 -16.43 -18.04 21.00
CA THR A 221 -16.50 -17.25 22.23
C THR A 221 -16.11 -15.79 22.07
N ASN A 222 -15.37 -15.42 21.01
CA ASN A 222 -14.80 -14.08 20.84
C ASN A 222 -14.96 -13.53 19.43
N PHE A 223 -15.07 -12.21 19.36
CA PHE A 223 -14.70 -11.41 18.19
C PHE A 223 -13.22 -11.03 18.27
N ILE A 224 -12.51 -11.12 17.15
CA ILE A 224 -11.12 -10.68 17.02
C ILE A 224 -11.13 -9.47 16.09
N ILE A 225 -10.81 -8.31 16.64
CA ILE A 225 -10.89 -7.03 15.94
C ILE A 225 -9.53 -6.35 15.85
N SER A 226 -9.34 -5.53 14.82
CA SER A 226 -8.23 -4.58 14.74
C SER A 226 -8.77 -3.15 14.88
N GLN A 227 -8.27 -2.41 15.87
CA GLN A 227 -8.73 -1.05 16.16
C GLN A 227 -7.85 0.03 15.53
N ASN A 228 -6.62 -0.33 15.14
CA ASN A 228 -5.67 0.61 14.54
C ASN A 228 -5.41 0.23 13.08
N PRO A 229 -5.90 1.01 12.10
CA PRO A 229 -5.64 0.73 10.69
C PRO A 229 -4.15 0.74 10.33
N TYR A 230 -3.33 1.49 11.07
CA TYR A 230 -1.87 1.57 10.86
C TYR A 230 -1.09 0.44 11.55
N ALA A 231 -1.76 -0.38 12.37
CA ALA A 231 -1.17 -1.54 13.02
C ALA A 231 -2.17 -2.70 12.99
N PRO A 232 -2.50 -3.22 11.79
CA PRO A 232 -3.58 -4.19 11.60
C PRO A 232 -3.35 -5.48 12.42
N ASP A 233 -2.10 -5.87 12.62
CA ASP A 233 -1.70 -7.06 13.38
C ASP A 233 -1.94 -6.93 14.89
N LEU A 234 -2.11 -5.70 15.40
CA LEU A 234 -2.46 -5.46 16.80
C LEU A 234 -3.95 -5.70 16.99
N THR A 235 -4.28 -6.96 17.29
CA THR A 235 -5.67 -7.40 17.48
C THR A 235 -6.10 -7.36 18.94
N ARG A 236 -7.41 -7.15 19.15
CA ARG A 236 -8.10 -7.23 20.43
C ARG A 236 -9.17 -8.30 20.36
N LYS A 237 -9.25 -9.12 21.41
CA LYS A 237 -10.36 -10.06 21.61
C LYS A 237 -11.47 -9.42 22.43
N ILE A 238 -12.70 -9.59 21.99
CA ILE A 238 -13.92 -9.19 22.70
C ILE A 238 -14.78 -10.43 22.90
N ALA A 239 -15.04 -10.80 24.14
CA ALA A 239 -15.91 -11.94 24.42
C ALA A 239 -17.34 -11.64 23.95
N LYS A 240 -17.95 -12.56 23.20
CA LYS A 240 -19.33 -12.44 22.68
C LYS A 240 -20.35 -12.24 23.80
N THR A 241 -20.08 -12.81 24.98
CA THR A 241 -20.91 -12.66 26.17
C THR A 241 -20.91 -11.25 26.74
N GLU A 242 -19.92 -10.42 26.43
CA GLU A 242 -19.81 -9.03 26.88
C GLU A 242 -20.47 -8.06 25.90
N VAL A 243 -20.79 -8.49 24.68
CA VAL A 243 -21.43 -7.66 23.64
C VAL A 243 -22.95 -7.67 23.84
N THR A 244 -23.54 -6.48 23.88
CA THR A 244 -25.00 -6.30 23.93
C THR A 244 -25.60 -6.02 22.56
N ASP A 245 -24.84 -5.35 21.68
CA ASP A 245 -25.27 -5.01 20.33
C ASP A 245 -24.05 -4.84 19.40
N GLN A 246 -24.25 -5.08 18.11
CA GLN A 246 -23.25 -4.87 17.07
C GLN A 246 -23.89 -4.20 15.84
N GLN A 247 -23.22 -3.18 15.31
CA GLN A 247 -23.65 -2.50 14.09
C GLN A 247 -22.46 -2.07 13.24
N MET A 248 -22.70 -1.84 11.96
CA MET A 248 -21.69 -1.25 11.08
C MET A 248 -21.44 0.20 11.50
N ALA A 249 -20.18 0.62 11.53
CA ALA A 249 -19.83 1.99 11.84
C ALA A 249 -20.32 2.94 10.73
N SER A 250 -20.81 4.11 11.13
CA SER A 250 -21.23 5.18 10.20
C SER A 250 -20.06 6.06 9.74
N VAL A 251 -18.88 5.90 10.35
CA VAL A 251 -17.68 6.68 10.07
C VAL A 251 -16.63 5.78 9.45
N SER A 252 -16.08 6.21 8.32
CA SER A 252 -15.03 5.49 7.60
C SER A 252 -13.69 5.51 8.36
N LEU A 253 -12.89 4.46 8.18
CA LEU A 253 -11.49 4.46 8.60
C LEU A 253 -10.61 5.37 7.73
N MET A 254 -11.06 5.70 6.52
CA MET A 254 -10.38 6.69 5.67
C MET A 254 -10.64 8.09 6.23
N PRO A 255 -9.59 8.82 6.67
CA PRO A 255 -9.77 10.16 7.20
C PRO A 255 -10.27 11.13 6.13
N PRO A 256 -11.16 12.08 6.47
CA PRO A 256 -11.50 13.18 5.55
C PRO A 256 -10.35 14.19 5.45
N GLY A 257 -10.37 15.03 4.42
CA GLY A 257 -9.45 16.16 4.27
C GLY A 257 -8.01 15.78 3.87
N LEU A 258 -7.78 14.54 3.42
CA LEU A 258 -6.43 14.06 3.03
C LEU A 258 -5.80 14.90 1.92
N ILE A 259 -6.62 15.45 1.03
CA ILE A 259 -6.19 16.25 -0.12
C ILE A 259 -6.17 17.76 0.14
N ASN A 260 -6.53 18.24 1.33
CA ASN A 260 -6.70 19.68 1.59
C ASN A 260 -5.39 20.50 1.54
N ARG A 261 -4.26 19.81 1.43
CA ARG A 261 -2.94 20.42 1.23
C ARG A 261 -2.59 20.62 -0.24
N LEU A 262 -3.31 19.97 -1.14
CA LEU A 262 -3.05 19.98 -2.58
C LEU A 262 -3.70 21.19 -3.23
N ASN A 263 -3.00 21.81 -4.19
CA ASN A 263 -3.61 22.74 -5.14
C ASN A 263 -4.37 22.01 -6.26
N GLU A 264 -5.03 22.75 -7.14
CA GLU A 264 -5.84 22.17 -8.23
C GLU A 264 -5.06 21.21 -9.13
N ASP A 265 -3.87 21.58 -9.58
CA ASP A 265 -3.10 20.73 -10.49
C ASP A 265 -2.61 19.46 -9.80
N GLU A 266 -2.22 19.55 -8.52
CA GLU A 266 -1.84 18.39 -7.71
C GLU A 266 -3.01 17.42 -7.49
N VAL A 267 -4.24 17.93 -7.29
CA VAL A 267 -5.43 17.07 -7.22
C VAL A 267 -5.71 16.43 -8.58
N ARG A 268 -5.59 17.17 -9.69
CA ARG A 268 -5.76 16.61 -11.04
C ARG A 268 -4.73 15.51 -11.34
N ASP A 269 -3.47 15.71 -10.97
CA ASP A 269 -2.41 14.70 -11.13
C ASP A 269 -2.68 13.46 -10.26
N LEU A 270 -3.13 13.64 -9.01
CA LEU A 270 -3.57 12.53 -8.15
C LEU A 270 -4.74 11.76 -8.78
N LEU A 271 -5.79 12.45 -9.22
CA LEU A 271 -6.96 11.81 -9.85
C LEU A 271 -6.56 11.11 -11.15
N ALA A 272 -5.64 11.67 -11.94
CA ALA A 272 -5.10 11.01 -13.13
C ALA A 272 -4.33 9.73 -12.77
N TYR A 273 -3.53 9.75 -11.71
CA TYR A 273 -2.84 8.57 -11.17
C TYR A 273 -3.80 7.47 -10.73
N LEU A 274 -4.87 7.82 -10.01
CA LEU A 274 -5.92 6.89 -9.61
C LEU A 274 -6.71 6.35 -10.82
N LYS A 275 -7.04 7.21 -11.77
CA LYS A 275 -7.74 6.85 -13.02
C LYS A 275 -6.90 5.93 -13.90
N ALA A 276 -5.59 6.14 -13.93
CA ALA A 276 -4.66 5.29 -14.65
C ALA A 276 -4.40 3.94 -13.97
N GLY A 277 -4.82 3.77 -12.71
CA GLY A 277 -4.46 2.62 -11.90
C GLY A 277 -2.95 2.53 -11.65
N GLY A 278 -2.26 3.67 -11.59
CA GLY A 278 -0.82 3.77 -11.48
C GLY A 278 -0.04 3.20 -12.67
N ASN A 279 -0.66 3.04 -13.84
CA ASN A 279 0.01 2.60 -15.06
C ASN A 279 0.69 3.79 -15.78
N PRO A 280 2.03 3.93 -15.77
CA PRO A 280 2.72 5.07 -16.41
C PRO A 280 2.52 5.13 -17.93
N ASP A 281 2.18 4.01 -18.56
CA ASP A 281 1.95 3.95 -20.02
C ASP A 281 0.48 4.24 -20.40
N ASN A 282 -0.34 4.71 -19.46
CA ASN A 282 -1.74 5.03 -19.73
C ASN A 282 -1.87 6.25 -20.67
N PRO A 283 -2.76 6.22 -21.68
CA PRO A 283 -2.99 7.35 -22.59
C PRO A 283 -3.34 8.68 -21.93
N ILE A 284 -3.84 8.67 -20.68
CA ILE A 284 -4.11 9.87 -19.89
C ILE A 284 -2.88 10.79 -19.74
N TYR A 285 -1.67 10.23 -19.80
CA TYR A 285 -0.41 10.98 -19.69
C TYR A 285 0.11 11.46 -21.04
N THR A 286 -0.53 11.09 -22.15
CA THR A 286 -0.18 11.61 -23.46
C THR A 286 -0.92 12.92 -23.72
N SER A 287 -0.20 13.94 -24.18
CA SER A 287 -0.83 15.17 -24.67
C SER A 287 -1.55 14.91 -25.99
N ASP A 288 -2.67 15.61 -26.22
CA ASP A 288 -3.49 15.46 -27.44
C ASP A 288 -2.69 15.71 -28.75
N GLU A 289 -1.57 16.45 -28.69
CA GLU A 289 -0.68 16.68 -29.85
C GLU A 289 -0.03 15.40 -30.39
N ASN A 290 0.09 14.33 -29.59
CA ASN A 290 0.76 13.08 -30.00
C ASN A 290 -0.21 11.99 -30.49
N GLN A 291 -1.53 12.15 -30.35
CA GLN A 291 -2.50 11.16 -30.84
C GLN A 291 -2.65 11.16 -32.37
N ASP A 292 -2.39 12.30 -33.01
CA ASP A 292 -2.42 12.45 -34.48
C ASP A 292 -1.18 11.85 -35.18
N ALA A 293 -0.10 11.57 -34.45
CA ALA A 293 1.11 10.97 -34.99
C ALA A 293 1.08 9.43 -34.99
N ALA A 294 0.32 8.81 -34.08
CA ALA A 294 0.20 7.35 -33.96
C ALA A 294 -0.90 6.76 -34.87
N SER A 295 -1.70 7.62 -35.51
CA SER A 295 -2.82 7.25 -36.39
C SER A 295 -2.50 7.45 -37.89
N ARG A 296 -1.23 7.63 -38.26
CA ARG A 296 -0.73 7.69 -39.65
C ARG A 296 0.22 6.56 -39.99
#